data_AF-A0A1I8GB05-F1
#
_entry.id   AF-A0A1I8GB05-F1
#
_cell.length_a   1.000
_cell.length_b   1.000
_cell.length_c   1.000
_cell.angle_alpha   90.00
_cell.angle_beta   90.00
_cell.angle_gamma   90.00
#
_symmetry.space_group_name_H-M   'P 1'
#
loop_
_entity.id
_entity.type
_entity.pdbx_description
1 polymer ?
#
loop_
_entity_poly.entity_id
_entity_poly.type
_entity_poly.pdbx_seq_one_letter_code
_entity_poly.pdbx_strand_id
1 'polypeptide(L)'
;MKLQNLILTLCFAMAAVDACPTLYLSRSNISGVMSSSHGFPRVCGVEYCHNLNCNYELVPARNNSGRGVIVRFDYFNTESYHDFVRLEYINLQGQLVTGQFSGSVGSFRARLPAMQGTPVRMRWNTDSSVNSLGFLMRFHAVPAPPVRRYRLGGMLEVSENGVRGSVRVEKAKRK
;
A
#
# COMPACT_ATOMS: atom_id res chain seq x y z
N MET A 1 -4.64 -42.68 -51.41
CA MET A 1 -3.62 -42.53 -50.35
C MET A 1 -2.85 -41.24 -50.57
N LYS A 2 -3.08 -40.24 -49.71
CA LYS A 2 -2.12 -39.25 -49.16
C LYS A 2 -2.94 -38.11 -48.53
N LEU A 3 -3.21 -38.22 -47.23
CA LEU A 3 -3.59 -37.08 -46.40
C LEU A 3 -2.27 -36.44 -45.92
N GLN A 4 -2.01 -35.19 -46.30
CA GLN A 4 -0.92 -34.41 -45.72
C GLN A 4 -1.46 -33.72 -44.46
N ASN A 5 -0.88 -34.08 -43.31
CA ASN A 5 -1.18 -33.45 -42.02
C ASN A 5 -0.52 -32.07 -41.94
N LEU A 6 -1.36 -31.04 -41.88
CA LEU A 6 -0.99 -29.68 -41.50
C LEU A 6 -0.97 -29.61 -39.97
N ILE A 7 0.22 -29.67 -39.35
CA ILE A 7 0.37 -29.43 -37.91
C ILE A 7 0.55 -27.92 -37.73
N LEU A 8 -0.52 -27.24 -37.35
CA LEU A 8 -0.48 -25.87 -36.86
C LEU A 8 0.08 -25.89 -35.43
N THR A 9 1.33 -25.50 -35.25
CA THR A 9 1.90 -25.28 -33.92
C THR A 9 1.33 -23.98 -33.36
N LEU A 10 0.27 -24.09 -32.55
CA LEU A 10 -0.24 -22.99 -31.73
C LEU A 10 0.81 -22.65 -30.67
N CYS A 11 1.53 -21.55 -30.90
CA CYS A 11 2.35 -20.92 -29.88
C CYS A 11 1.40 -20.29 -28.85
N PHE A 12 1.09 -21.02 -27.77
CA PHE A 12 0.47 -20.44 -26.60
C PHE A 12 1.52 -19.50 -25.97
N ALA A 13 1.43 -18.21 -26.28
CA ALA A 13 2.00 -17.19 -25.42
C ALA A 13 1.26 -17.29 -24.07
N MET A 14 1.82 -18.04 -23.13
CA MET A 14 1.44 -17.91 -21.73
C MET A 14 1.78 -16.47 -21.34
N ALA A 15 0.77 -15.60 -21.36
CA ALA A 15 0.85 -14.32 -20.70
C ALA A 15 1.27 -14.63 -19.26
N ALA A 16 2.46 -14.13 -18.86
CA ALA A 16 2.99 -14.32 -17.54
C ALA A 16 1.94 -13.86 -16.53
N VAL A 17 1.27 -14.81 -15.88
CA VAL A 17 0.43 -14.52 -14.73
C VAL A 17 1.37 -13.86 -13.73
N ASP A 18 1.11 -12.59 -13.38
CA ASP A 18 2.01 -11.74 -12.58
C ASP A 18 2.71 -12.57 -11.49
N ALA A 19 4.02 -12.78 -11.64
CA ALA A 19 4.83 -13.63 -10.77
C ALA A 19 5.08 -13.00 -9.38
N CYS A 20 4.30 -11.98 -9.06
CA CYS A 20 4.47 -11.08 -7.94
C CYS A 20 3.93 -11.69 -6.64
N PRO A 21 4.68 -11.60 -5.54
CA PRO A 21 4.20 -12.02 -4.23
C PRO A 21 2.89 -11.34 -3.82
N THR A 22 2.06 -12.03 -3.04
CA THR A 22 0.75 -11.48 -2.67
C THR A 22 0.88 -10.46 -1.54
N LEU A 23 0.28 -9.29 -1.74
CA LEU A 23 0.01 -8.35 -0.66
C LEU A 23 -1.28 -8.73 0.06
N TYR A 24 -1.18 -9.20 1.31
CA TYR A 24 -2.36 -9.51 2.12
C TYR A 24 -2.81 -8.27 2.88
N LEU A 25 -3.95 -7.70 2.48
CA LEU A 25 -4.53 -6.51 3.09
C LEU A 25 -5.54 -6.88 4.19
N SER A 26 -5.63 -6.04 5.21
CA SER A 26 -6.74 -6.08 6.18
C SER A 26 -8.06 -5.65 5.51
N ARG A 27 -9.20 -6.00 6.13
CA ARG A 27 -10.55 -5.67 5.58
C ARG A 27 -10.75 -4.18 5.27
N SER A 28 -10.11 -3.31 6.03
CA SER A 28 -10.18 -1.85 5.84
C SER A 28 -9.16 -1.31 4.84
N ASN A 29 -8.25 -2.14 4.32
CA ASN A 29 -7.16 -1.75 3.42
C ASN A 29 -6.34 -0.58 3.98
N ILE A 30 -6.10 -0.59 5.31
CA ILE A 30 -5.21 0.36 6.00
C ILE A 30 -3.99 -0.34 6.59
N SER A 31 -3.89 -1.65 6.47
CA SER A 31 -2.76 -2.42 6.96
C SER A 31 -2.61 -3.69 6.13
N GLY A 32 -1.42 -4.28 6.16
CA GLY A 32 -1.17 -5.52 5.45
C GLY A 32 0.21 -6.09 5.72
N VAL A 33 0.43 -7.28 5.16
CA VAL A 33 1.66 -8.04 5.25
C VAL A 33 2.03 -8.59 3.87
N MET A 34 3.32 -8.65 3.60
CA MET A 34 3.89 -9.24 2.39
C MET A 34 5.21 -9.92 2.70
N SER A 35 5.37 -11.13 2.18
CA SER A 35 6.67 -11.81 2.08
C SER A 35 7.14 -11.73 0.63
N SER A 36 8.42 -11.48 0.39
CA SER A 36 9.00 -11.41 -0.96
C SER A 36 9.07 -12.75 -1.70
N SER A 37 8.96 -13.88 -0.98
CA SER A 37 9.08 -15.24 -1.55
C SER A 37 7.75 -16.01 -1.56
N HIS A 38 6.70 -15.48 -0.94
CA HIS A 38 5.41 -16.18 -0.81
C HIS A 38 4.25 -15.38 -1.40
N GLY A 39 3.44 -16.06 -2.22
CA GLY A 39 2.25 -15.49 -2.85
C GLY A 39 1.44 -16.54 -3.60
N PHE A 40 0.27 -16.13 -4.08
CA PHE A 40 -0.56 -16.82 -5.03
C PHE A 40 -0.63 -15.98 -6.31
N PRO A 41 -0.45 -16.57 -7.51
CA PRO A 41 -0.37 -18.01 -7.79
C PRO A 41 1.02 -18.64 -7.63
N ARG A 42 2.07 -17.85 -7.35
CA ARG A 42 3.47 -18.31 -7.36
C ARG A 42 4.14 -18.22 -5.99
N VAL A 43 4.77 -19.32 -5.57
CA VAL A 43 5.64 -19.40 -4.39
C VAL A 43 7.07 -19.61 -4.90
N CYS A 44 8.00 -18.77 -4.47
CA CYS A 44 9.41 -18.76 -4.92
C CYS A 44 10.29 -19.76 -4.14
N GLY A 45 9.78 -20.31 -3.04
CA GLY A 45 10.51 -21.21 -2.14
C GLY A 45 11.10 -20.43 -0.95
N VAL A 46 12.34 -20.76 -0.58
CA VAL A 46 13.04 -20.13 0.54
C VAL A 46 13.51 -18.72 0.18
N GLU A 47 13.98 -18.54 -1.06
CA GLU A 47 14.46 -17.27 -1.59
C GLU A 47 13.40 -16.61 -2.48
N TYR A 48 13.55 -15.32 -2.75
CA TYR A 48 12.66 -14.63 -3.70
C TYR A 48 12.97 -15.03 -5.15
N CYS A 49 11.98 -14.85 -6.03
CA CYS A 49 12.12 -15.13 -7.46
C CYS A 49 12.93 -14.05 -8.16
N HIS A 50 13.59 -14.42 -9.26
CA HIS A 50 14.22 -13.49 -10.20
C HIS A 50 13.19 -12.80 -11.12
N ASN A 51 13.65 -11.73 -11.77
CA ASN A 51 12.93 -10.96 -12.80
C ASN A 51 11.57 -10.44 -12.34
N LEU A 52 11.42 -10.09 -11.06
CA LEU A 52 10.22 -9.49 -10.53
C LEU A 52 10.14 -8.01 -10.90
N ASN A 53 8.96 -7.55 -11.30
CA ASN A 53 8.66 -6.15 -11.51
C ASN A 53 7.27 -5.83 -10.97
N CYS A 54 7.18 -5.73 -9.64
CA CYS A 54 5.91 -5.72 -8.93
C CYS A 54 5.60 -4.33 -8.39
N ASN A 55 4.36 -3.88 -8.58
CA ASN A 55 3.87 -2.61 -8.07
C ASN A 55 2.68 -2.85 -7.14
N TYR A 56 2.75 -2.29 -5.93
CA TYR A 56 1.72 -2.45 -4.92
C TYR A 56 1.28 -1.10 -4.38
N GLU A 57 -0.03 -0.96 -4.22
CA GLU A 57 -0.62 0.14 -3.45
C GLU A 57 -0.81 -0.33 -2.02
N LEU A 58 0.08 0.10 -1.12
CA LEU A 58 0.02 -0.27 0.29
C LEU A 58 -1.21 0.37 0.94
N VAL A 59 -1.36 1.68 0.75
CA VAL A 59 -2.49 2.44 1.28
C VAL A 59 -3.14 3.20 0.13
N PRO A 60 -4.38 2.86 -0.24
CA PRO A 60 -5.12 3.64 -1.22
C PRO A 60 -5.35 5.07 -0.78
N ALA A 61 -5.40 5.99 -1.73
CA ALA A 61 -5.65 7.42 -1.49
C ALA A 61 -6.85 7.68 -0.55
N ARG A 62 -7.98 7.01 -0.83
CA ARG A 62 -9.22 7.11 -0.04
C ARG A 62 -9.08 6.68 1.43
N ASN A 63 -8.08 5.87 1.73
CA ASN A 63 -7.83 5.29 3.04
C ASN A 63 -6.68 5.98 3.78
N ASN A 64 -5.93 6.86 3.10
CA ASN A 64 -4.86 7.62 3.73
C ASN A 64 -5.42 8.87 4.40
N SER A 65 -5.45 8.86 5.74
CA SER A 65 -5.91 9.98 6.56
C SER A 65 -4.87 11.08 6.80
N GLY A 66 -3.69 11.02 6.19
CA GLY A 66 -2.68 12.07 6.31
C GLY A 66 -1.89 12.07 7.63
N ARG A 67 -2.11 11.08 8.50
CA ARG A 67 -1.42 10.98 9.80
C ARG A 67 -0.12 10.18 9.71
N GLY A 68 0.20 9.66 8.53
CA GLY A 68 1.38 8.87 8.24
C GLY A 68 1.11 7.37 8.18
N VAL A 69 1.99 6.68 7.46
CA VAL A 69 1.99 5.23 7.26
C VAL A 69 3.26 4.67 7.90
N ILE A 70 3.10 3.69 8.77
CA ILE A 70 4.23 3.00 9.39
C ILE A 70 4.51 1.75 8.57
N VAL A 71 5.74 1.63 8.10
CA VAL A 71 6.26 0.44 7.42
C VAL A 71 7.33 -0.19 8.30
N ARG A 72 7.31 -1.51 8.42
CA ARG A 72 8.27 -2.30 9.18
C ARG A 72 8.70 -3.49 8.36
N PHE A 73 10.00 -3.71 8.29
CA PHE A 73 10.60 -4.93 7.79
C PHE A 73 11.10 -5.72 8.99
N ASP A 74 10.59 -6.94 9.16
CA ASP A 74 11.04 -7.83 10.25
C ASP A 74 12.41 -8.42 9.94
N TYR A 75 12.67 -8.66 8.67
CA TYR A 75 13.98 -8.93 8.12
C TYR A 75 14.02 -8.38 6.70
N PHE A 76 15.23 -8.06 6.23
CA PHE A 76 15.49 -7.55 4.90
C PHE A 76 16.89 -7.98 4.46
N ASN A 77 16.94 -8.81 3.42
CA ASN A 77 18.14 -9.34 2.81
C ASN A 77 17.90 -9.53 1.31
N THR A 78 18.39 -8.60 0.51
CA THR A 78 18.33 -8.65 -0.96
C THR A 78 19.73 -8.51 -1.54
N GLU A 79 19.89 -8.82 -2.83
CA GLU A 79 21.11 -8.46 -3.53
C GLU A 79 21.33 -6.94 -3.46
N SER A 80 22.50 -6.53 -2.99
CA SER A 80 22.84 -5.11 -2.86
C SER A 80 22.87 -4.44 -4.22
N TYR A 81 22.23 -3.28 -4.35
CA TYR A 81 22.19 -2.43 -5.56
C TYR A 81 21.43 -2.98 -6.78
N HIS A 82 21.28 -4.30 -6.91
CA HIS A 82 20.59 -4.94 -8.03
C HIS A 82 19.10 -5.16 -7.73
N ASP A 83 18.80 -5.67 -6.54
CA ASP A 83 17.45 -5.96 -6.10
C ASP A 83 17.00 -4.96 -5.04
N PHE A 84 15.91 -4.25 -5.31
CA PHE A 84 15.52 -3.14 -4.46
C PHE A 84 14.01 -3.04 -4.23
N VAL A 85 13.68 -2.64 -3.00
CA VAL A 85 12.35 -2.16 -2.63
C VAL A 85 12.34 -0.65 -2.72
N ARG A 86 11.39 -0.10 -3.47
CA ARG A 86 11.16 1.34 -3.56
C ARG A 86 9.85 1.71 -2.88
N LEU A 87 9.88 2.64 -1.94
CA LEU A 87 8.70 3.23 -1.33
C LEU A 87 8.47 4.63 -1.92
N GLU A 88 7.25 4.89 -2.38
CA GLU A 88 6.85 6.15 -3.01
C GLU A 88 5.61 6.72 -2.31
N TYR A 89 5.66 7.99 -1.92
CA TYR A 89 4.52 8.70 -1.34
C TYR A 89 4.63 10.21 -1.55
N ILE A 90 3.51 10.92 -1.47
CA ILE A 90 3.50 12.39 -1.43
C ILE A 90 3.63 12.84 0.02
N ASN A 91 4.66 13.62 0.36
CA ASN A 91 4.85 14.15 1.72
C ASN A 91 3.84 15.24 2.06
N LEU A 92 3.82 15.72 3.31
CA LEU A 92 2.91 16.78 3.76
C LEU A 92 3.07 18.12 3.02
N GLN A 93 4.20 18.34 2.35
CA GLN A 93 4.49 19.51 1.52
C GLN A 93 4.05 19.35 0.06
N GLY A 94 3.47 18.20 -0.31
CA GLY A 94 3.01 17.93 -1.67
C GLY A 94 4.09 17.42 -2.62
N GLN A 95 5.27 17.08 -2.09
CA GLN A 95 6.40 16.60 -2.89
C GLN A 95 6.41 15.07 -2.94
N LEU A 96 6.76 14.52 -4.11
CA LEU A 96 7.00 13.08 -4.26
C LEU A 96 8.30 12.71 -3.54
N VAL A 97 8.19 11.83 -2.55
CA VAL A 97 9.31 11.24 -1.84
C VAL A 97 9.46 9.79 -2.27
N THR A 98 10.68 9.43 -2.62
CA THR A 98 11.05 8.09 -3.05
C THR A 98 12.24 7.62 -2.21
N GLY A 99 12.09 6.47 -1.54
CA GLY A 99 13.17 5.80 -0.81
C GLY A 99 13.45 4.43 -1.42
N GLN A 100 14.72 4.08 -1.60
CA GLN A 100 15.15 2.80 -2.16
C GLN A 100 15.98 2.03 -1.14
N PHE A 101 15.69 0.74 -0.97
CA PHE A 101 16.36 -0.15 -0.02
C PHE A 101 16.85 -1.40 -0.75
N SER A 102 18.09 -1.81 -0.46
CA SER A 102 18.73 -3.01 -1.01
C SER A 102 19.79 -3.53 -0.04
N GLY A 103 20.24 -4.77 -0.21
CA GLY A 103 21.29 -5.38 0.61
C GLY A 103 20.74 -6.02 1.89
N SER A 104 21.63 -6.27 2.86
CA SER A 104 21.26 -6.84 4.15
C SER A 104 21.27 -5.76 5.23
N VAL A 105 20.08 -5.32 5.64
CA VAL A 105 19.89 -4.27 6.67
C VAL A 105 19.17 -4.81 7.92
N GLY A 106 18.85 -6.11 7.95
CA GLY A 106 18.16 -6.74 9.08
C GLY A 106 16.73 -6.21 9.25
N SER A 107 16.34 -5.91 10.49
CA SER A 107 15.01 -5.37 10.79
C SER A 107 15.03 -3.85 10.89
N PHE A 108 14.06 -3.17 10.30
CA PHE A 108 13.92 -1.72 10.43
C PHE A 108 12.48 -1.24 10.34
N ARG A 109 12.26 0.00 10.78
CA ARG A 109 10.93 0.63 10.79
C ARG A 109 11.04 2.08 10.34
N ALA A 110 10.14 2.50 9.47
CA ALA A 110 10.02 3.87 9.00
C ALA A 110 8.59 4.39 9.17
N ARG A 111 8.46 5.69 9.43
CA ARG A 111 7.18 6.41 9.36
C ARG A 111 7.21 7.30 8.13
N LEU A 112 6.30 7.06 7.19
CA LEU A 112 6.12 7.84 5.98
C LEU A 112 5.08 8.94 6.26
N PRO A 113 5.44 10.22 6.33
CA PRO A 113 4.50 11.33 6.52
C PRO A 113 3.72 11.61 5.24
N ALA A 114 2.91 10.64 4.81
CA ALA A 114 2.13 10.72 3.59
C ALA A 114 0.93 11.67 3.74
N MET A 115 0.73 12.53 2.75
CA MET A 115 -0.36 13.49 2.66
C MET A 115 -1.72 12.80 2.58
N GLN A 116 -2.72 13.39 3.24
CA GLN A 116 -4.10 12.89 3.18
C GLN A 116 -4.59 12.80 1.73
N GLY A 117 -5.33 11.75 1.41
CA GLY A 117 -5.91 11.61 0.07
C GLY A 117 -4.89 11.25 -1.02
N THR A 118 -3.64 10.96 -0.66
CA THR A 118 -2.61 10.48 -1.59
C THR A 118 -2.25 9.02 -1.30
N PRO A 119 -1.94 8.22 -2.34
CA PRO A 119 -1.60 6.81 -2.16
C PRO A 119 -0.17 6.64 -1.66
N VAL A 120 0.08 5.53 -0.97
CA VAL A 120 1.43 5.06 -0.63
C VAL A 120 1.71 3.78 -1.40
N ARG A 121 2.80 3.76 -2.15
CA ARG A 121 3.15 2.68 -3.08
C ARG A 121 4.47 2.03 -2.73
N MET A 122 4.58 0.75 -3.07
CA MET A 122 5.81 -0.02 -3.02
C MET A 122 6.08 -0.61 -4.40
N ARG A 123 7.32 -0.55 -4.85
CA ARG A 123 7.82 -1.35 -5.97
C ARG A 123 8.82 -2.38 -5.47
N TRP A 124 8.73 -3.58 -6.01
CA TRP A 124 9.68 -4.67 -5.73
C TRP A 124 10.25 -5.15 -7.06
N ASN A 125 11.54 -4.96 -7.23
CA ASN A 125 12.25 -5.26 -8.45
C ASN A 125 13.43 -6.18 -8.15
N THR A 126 13.56 -7.24 -8.96
CA THR A 126 14.70 -8.14 -8.91
C THR A 126 15.26 -8.38 -10.30
N ASP A 127 16.55 -8.63 -10.40
CA ASP A 127 17.20 -8.97 -11.66
C ASP A 127 17.21 -10.49 -11.94
N SER A 128 17.99 -10.92 -12.94
CA SER A 128 18.06 -12.30 -13.41
C SER A 128 19.10 -13.17 -12.70
N SER A 129 19.79 -12.66 -11.68
CA SER A 129 21.05 -13.23 -11.18
C SER A 129 20.99 -13.78 -9.76
N VAL A 130 21.36 -13.03 -8.73
CA VAL A 130 21.44 -13.51 -7.36
C VAL A 130 20.11 -13.25 -6.65
N ASN A 131 19.70 -14.20 -5.81
CA ASN A 131 18.58 -14.02 -4.90
C ASN A 131 19.01 -14.31 -3.47
N SER A 132 18.12 -14.01 -2.52
CA SER A 132 18.35 -14.27 -1.11
C SER A 132 17.02 -14.47 -0.37
N LEU A 133 17.07 -14.53 0.95
CA LEU A 133 15.89 -14.71 1.81
C LEU A 133 14.81 -13.63 1.62
N GLY A 134 15.21 -12.46 1.12
CA GLY A 134 14.32 -11.35 0.83
C GLY A 134 13.83 -10.64 2.08
N PHE A 135 12.53 -10.40 2.19
CA PHE A 135 11.97 -9.63 3.28
C PHE A 135 10.56 -10.08 3.69
N LEU A 136 10.22 -9.73 4.93
CA LEU A 136 8.86 -9.74 5.45
C LEU A 136 8.47 -8.33 5.88
N MET A 137 7.58 -7.71 5.11
CA MET A 137 7.11 -6.36 5.34
C MET A 137 5.72 -6.37 5.98
N ARG A 138 5.51 -5.50 6.96
CA ARG A 138 4.20 -5.10 7.48
C ARG A 138 4.04 -3.60 7.40
N PHE A 139 2.82 -3.16 7.11
CA PHE A 139 2.51 -1.75 7.15
C PHE A 139 1.16 -1.49 7.79
N HIS A 140 0.97 -0.28 8.30
CA HIS A 140 -0.33 0.25 8.67
C HIS A 140 -0.38 1.77 8.55
N ALA A 141 -1.47 2.29 8.01
CA ALA A 141 -1.83 3.69 8.06
C ALA A 141 -2.37 4.04 9.45
N VAL A 142 -1.95 5.18 9.98
CA VAL A 142 -2.47 5.69 11.25
C VAL A 142 -3.86 6.28 11.00
N PRO A 143 -4.94 5.71 11.55
CA PRO A 143 -6.30 6.15 11.24
C PRO A 143 -6.58 7.56 11.76
N ALA A 144 -7.47 8.27 11.06
CA ALA A 144 -8.05 9.52 11.57
C ALA A 144 -8.79 9.25 12.89
N PRO A 145 -8.81 10.23 13.82
CA PRO A 145 -9.79 10.21 14.90
C PRO A 145 -11.20 10.08 14.31
N PRO A 146 -12.11 9.35 14.97
CA PRO A 146 -13.49 9.25 14.50
C PRO A 146 -14.12 10.65 14.42
N VAL A 147 -14.62 11.01 13.23
CA VAL A 147 -15.36 12.27 13.03
C VAL A 147 -16.66 12.20 13.82
N ARG A 148 -16.77 13.02 14.86
CA ARG A 148 -18.01 13.18 15.62
C ARG A 148 -18.85 14.26 14.96
N ARG A 149 -20.01 13.87 14.45
CA ARG A 149 -20.99 14.82 13.90
C ARG A 149 -21.91 15.27 15.03
N TYR A 150 -22.08 16.57 15.15
CA TYR A 150 -23.04 17.19 16.05
C TYR A 150 -24.09 17.92 15.21
N ARG A 151 -25.32 17.95 15.70
CA ARG A 151 -26.39 18.81 15.20
C ARG A 151 -26.41 20.08 16.04
N LEU A 152 -26.47 21.21 15.35
CA LEU A 152 -26.74 22.50 15.96
C LEU A 152 -28.24 22.74 15.89
N GLY A 153 -28.84 23.09 17.02
CA GLY A 153 -30.23 23.52 17.13
C GLY A 153 -30.35 24.66 18.12
N GLY A 154 -31.57 25.10 18.40
CA GLY A 154 -31.84 26.22 19.31
C GLY A 154 -32.63 27.33 18.63
N MET A 155 -32.79 28.44 19.35
CA MET A 155 -33.58 29.59 18.92
C MET A 155 -32.74 30.84 19.12
N LEU A 156 -32.65 31.67 18.08
CA LEU A 156 -32.03 32.98 18.12
C LEU A 156 -33.09 34.01 17.76
N GLU A 157 -33.29 34.98 18.63
CA GLU A 157 -34.06 36.19 18.38
C GLU A 157 -33.08 37.32 18.03
N VAL A 158 -33.37 38.01 16.94
CA VAL A 158 -32.57 39.13 16.45
C VAL A 158 -33.43 40.38 16.55
N SER A 159 -32.91 41.40 17.21
CA SER A 159 -33.53 42.73 17.30
C SER A 159 -32.50 43.82 17.00
N GLU A 160 -32.95 45.06 16.89
CA GLU A 160 -32.06 46.23 16.73
C GLU A 160 -31.02 46.35 17.86
N ASN A 161 -31.34 45.83 19.05
CA ASN A 161 -30.47 45.84 20.24
C ASN A 161 -29.55 44.61 20.33
N GLY A 162 -29.53 43.75 19.31
CA GLY A 162 -28.65 42.59 19.20
C GLY A 162 -29.35 41.24 19.16
N VAL A 163 -28.56 40.19 19.38
CA VAL A 163 -28.99 38.78 19.27
C VAL A 163 -29.10 38.15 20.67
N ARG A 164 -30.24 37.52 20.96
CA ARG A 164 -30.46 36.76 22.21
C ARG A 164 -31.03 35.39 21.89
N GLY A 165 -30.68 34.37 22.66
CA GLY A 165 -31.22 33.03 22.44
C GLY A 165 -30.39 31.92 23.06
N SER A 166 -30.65 30.70 22.61
CA SER A 166 -29.91 29.51 23.03
C SER A 166 -29.44 28.70 21.84
N VAL A 167 -28.22 28.18 21.94
CA VAL A 167 -27.67 27.21 20.99
C VAL A 167 -27.56 25.87 21.72
N ARG A 168 -28.07 24.81 21.09
CA ARG A 168 -27.97 23.43 21.54
C ARG A 168 -27.06 22.65 20.61
N VAL A 169 -26.14 21.89 21.20
CA VAL A 169 -25.22 21.01 20.49
C VAL A 169 -25.56 19.57 20.87
N GLU A 170 -26.09 18.81 19.94
CA GLU A 170 -26.50 17.42 20.17
C GLU A 170 -25.70 16.46 19.30
N LYS A 171 -25.43 15.24 19.75
CA LYS A 171 -24.78 14.24 18.88
C LYS A 171 -25.72 13.89 17.72
N ALA A 172 -25.22 13.95 16.49
CA ALA A 172 -25.99 13.54 15.33
C ALA A 172 -26.21 12.01 15.38
N LYS A 173 -27.48 11.57 15.45
CA LYS A 173 -27.83 10.16 15.28
C LYS A 173 -27.45 9.71 13.86
N ARG A 174 -26.75 8.58 13.73
CA ARG A 174 -26.62 7.88 12.44
C ARG A 174 -28.03 7.47 11.99
N LYS A 175 -28.42 7.89 10.78
CA LYS A 175 -29.59 7.34 10.10
C LYS A 175 -29.24 5.94 9.61
#